data_AF-A0A9X1V8N3-F1
#
_entry.id   AF-A0A9X1V8N3-F1
#
_cell.length_a   1.000
_cell.length_b   1.000
_cell.length_c   1.000
_cell.angle_alpha   90.00
_cell.angle_beta   90.00
_cell.angle_gamma   90.00
#
_symmetry.space_group_name_H-M   'P 1'
#
loop_
_entity.id
_entity.type
_entity.pdbx_description
1 polymer ?
#
loop_
_entity_poly.entity_id
_entity_poly.type
_entity_poly.pdbx_seq_one_letter_code
_entity_poly.pdbx_strand_id
1 'polypeptide(L)'
;MARDSLISECLSKRQDRIQKYSIENPHLEQVENYYVIQEGSARYIEYNSMQVFSGYASRKDPPEVLKDSMFKSYSEFKEVDLKEPAFDYLTYAAPVDYHYAIGFNIMRLLDRLKVEYKDSLLNNPEKGLYQYLQEHLKKSTD
;
A
#
# COMPACT_ATOMS: atom_id res chain seq x y z
N MET A 1 8.83 -8.40 17.64
CA MET A 1 8.08 -8.22 18.91
C MET A 1 7.09 -7.06 18.86
N ALA A 2 7.47 -5.78 18.97
CA ALA A 2 6.49 -4.68 18.95
C ALA A 2 5.72 -4.53 17.62
N ARG A 3 6.44 -4.63 16.48
CA ARG A 3 5.83 -4.60 15.14
C ARG A 3 4.84 -5.74 14.91
N ASP A 4 5.22 -6.97 15.24
CA ASP A 4 4.39 -8.15 15.00
C ASP A 4 3.12 -8.13 15.87
N SER A 5 3.22 -7.54 17.07
CA SER A 5 2.07 -7.24 17.92
C SER A 5 1.09 -6.28 17.23
N LEU A 6 1.58 -5.21 16.60
CA LEU A 6 0.74 -4.26 15.86
C LEU A 6 0.09 -4.90 14.62
N ILE A 7 0.82 -5.76 13.91
CA ILE A 7 0.28 -6.54 12.78
C ILE A 7 -0.85 -7.45 13.28
N SER A 8 -0.62 -8.16 14.39
CA SER A 8 -1.59 -9.06 15.00
C SER A 8 -2.85 -8.30 15.45
N GLU A 9 -2.69 -7.14 16.07
CA GLU A 9 -3.81 -6.28 16.48
C GLU A 9 -4.61 -5.79 15.27
N CYS A 10 -3.94 -5.36 14.20
CA CYS A 10 -4.59 -4.94 12.96
C CYS A 10 -5.42 -6.07 12.35
N LEU A 11 -4.85 -7.27 12.26
CA LEU A 11 -5.52 -8.45 11.74
C LEU A 11 -6.73 -8.85 12.59
N SER A 12 -6.60 -8.83 13.92
CA SER A 12 -7.71 -9.11 14.85
C SER A 12 -8.86 -8.12 14.65
N LYS A 13 -8.57 -6.82 14.66
CA LYS A 13 -9.59 -5.78 14.48
C LYS A 13 -10.32 -5.89 13.14
N ARG A 14 -9.61 -6.24 12.08
CA ARG A 14 -10.22 -6.52 10.78
C ARG A 14 -11.13 -7.75 10.85
N GLN A 15 -10.66 -8.84 11.44
CA GLN A 15 -11.42 -10.07 11.57
C GLN A 15 -12.72 -9.85 12.35
N ASP A 16 -12.66 -9.15 13.48
CA ASP A 16 -13.82 -8.80 14.30
C ASP A 16 -14.86 -8.01 13.48
N ARG A 17 -14.40 -7.04 12.68
CA ARG A 17 -15.26 -6.27 11.78
C ARG A 17 -15.90 -7.15 10.71
N ILE A 18 -15.13 -7.99 10.02
CA ILE A 18 -15.64 -8.88 8.97
C ILE A 18 -16.70 -9.82 9.57
N GLN A 19 -16.42 -10.44 10.71
CA GLN A 19 -17.37 -11.32 11.40
C GLN A 19 -18.67 -10.59 11.74
N LYS A 20 -18.58 -9.38 12.30
CA LYS A 20 -19.75 -8.57 12.65
C LYS A 20 -20.66 -8.28 11.46
N TYR A 21 -20.10 -7.90 10.31
CA TYR A 21 -20.88 -7.40 9.18
C TYR A 21 -21.11 -8.43 8.05
N SER A 22 -20.47 -9.59 8.10
CA SER A 22 -20.62 -10.66 7.09
C SER A 22 -22.02 -11.29 7.06
N ILE A 23 -22.77 -11.23 8.16
CA ILE A 23 -24.16 -11.71 8.22
C ILE A 23 -25.03 -10.97 7.20
N GLU A 24 -24.86 -9.66 7.11
CA GLU A 24 -25.60 -8.79 6.18
C GLU A 24 -24.88 -8.65 4.84
N ASN A 25 -23.57 -8.89 4.80
CA ASN A 25 -22.71 -8.71 3.63
C ASN A 25 -21.83 -9.95 3.42
N PRO A 26 -22.37 -11.06 2.87
CA PRO A 26 -21.64 -12.34 2.77
C PRO A 26 -20.34 -12.29 1.95
N HIS A 27 -20.20 -11.27 1.09
CA HIS A 27 -19.03 -11.06 0.23
C HIS A 27 -18.13 -9.92 0.69
N LEU A 28 -18.33 -9.39 1.90
CA LEU A 28 -17.62 -8.21 2.40
C LEU A 28 -16.10 -8.35 2.31
N GLU A 29 -15.56 -9.50 2.73
CA GLU A 29 -14.12 -9.73 2.72
C GLU A 29 -13.55 -9.76 1.30
N GLN A 30 -14.23 -10.40 0.36
CA GLN A 30 -13.81 -10.48 -1.04
C GLN A 30 -13.81 -9.10 -1.69
N VAL A 31 -14.87 -8.32 -1.46
CA VAL A 31 -15.00 -6.95 -1.98
C VAL A 31 -13.94 -6.04 -1.38
N GLU A 32 -13.73 -6.10 -0.07
CA GLU A 32 -12.69 -5.31 0.61
C GLU A 32 -11.30 -5.67 0.08
N ASN A 33 -10.97 -6.96 -0.04
CA ASN A 33 -9.68 -7.39 -0.58
C ASN A 33 -9.45 -6.85 -1.98
N TYR A 34 -10.47 -6.86 -2.84
CA TYR A 34 -10.40 -6.31 -4.18
C TYR A 34 -10.07 -4.81 -4.18
N TYR A 35 -10.84 -4.00 -3.45
CA TYR A 35 -10.60 -2.55 -3.37
C TYR A 35 -9.25 -2.20 -2.73
N VAL A 36 -8.87 -2.92 -1.68
CA VAL A 36 -7.56 -2.74 -1.02
C VAL A 36 -6.42 -3.01 -1.99
N ILE A 37 -6.51 -4.05 -2.83
CA ILE A 37 -5.51 -4.34 -3.86
C ILE A 37 -5.53 -3.25 -4.93
N GLN A 38 -6.70 -2.94 -5.50
CA GLN A 38 -6.82 -2.01 -6.61
C GLN A 38 -6.32 -0.62 -6.24
N GLU A 39 -6.92 0.00 -5.22
CA GLU A 39 -6.60 1.37 -4.82
C GLU A 39 -5.21 1.46 -4.19
N GLY A 40 -4.85 0.46 -3.37
CA GLY A 40 -3.53 0.39 -2.75
C GLY A 40 -2.39 0.25 -3.76
N SER A 41 -2.56 -0.61 -4.77
CA SER A 41 -1.55 -0.82 -5.81
C SER A 41 -1.40 0.37 -6.74
N ALA A 42 -2.51 1.03 -7.10
CA ALA A 42 -2.46 2.28 -7.85
C ALA A 42 -1.60 3.32 -7.12
N ARG A 43 -1.87 3.54 -5.83
CA ARG A 43 -1.08 4.47 -5.02
C ARG A 43 0.37 4.05 -4.84
N TYR A 44 0.61 2.75 -4.67
CA TYR A 44 1.96 2.20 -4.55
C TYR A 44 2.77 2.41 -5.83
N ILE A 45 2.15 2.24 -7.01
CA ILE A 45 2.78 2.51 -8.30
C ILE A 45 3.06 4.01 -8.45
N GLU A 46 2.12 4.89 -8.11
CA GLU A 46 2.33 6.35 -8.10
C GLU A 46 3.54 6.73 -7.26
N TYR A 47 3.60 6.24 -6.02
CA TYR A 47 4.69 6.50 -5.08
C TYR A 47 6.06 6.07 -5.63
N ASN A 48 6.16 4.87 -6.21
CA ASN A 48 7.41 4.39 -6.79
C ASN A 48 7.77 5.11 -8.08
N SER A 49 6.79 5.40 -8.94
CA SER A 49 7.01 6.14 -10.19
C SER A 49 7.54 7.54 -9.91
N MET A 50 7.02 8.20 -8.86
CA MET A 50 7.49 9.52 -8.43
C MET A 50 8.95 9.50 -7.97
N GLN A 51 9.38 8.47 -7.23
CA GLN A 51 10.79 8.31 -6.86
C GLN A 51 11.67 8.20 -8.11
N VAL A 52 11.27 7.38 -9.09
CA VAL A 52 11.99 7.24 -10.36
C VAL A 52 12.06 8.58 -11.11
N PHE A 53 10.93 9.28 -11.24
CA PHE A 53 10.85 10.57 -11.94
C PHE A 53 11.63 11.68 -11.23
N SER A 54 11.68 11.69 -9.90
CA SER A 54 12.52 12.63 -9.14
C SER A 54 14.01 12.48 -9.48
N GLY A 55 14.45 11.23 -9.73
CA GLY A 55 15.79 10.93 -10.19
C GLY A 55 16.08 11.42 -11.61
N TYR A 56 15.06 11.56 -12.46
CA TYR A 56 15.20 12.10 -13.82
C TYR A 56 15.27 13.62 -13.84
N ALA A 57 14.51 14.31 -12.98
CA ALA A 57 14.52 15.77 -12.90
C ALA A 57 15.92 16.35 -12.58
N SER A 58 16.76 15.56 -11.89
CA SER A 58 18.12 15.95 -11.51
C SER A 58 19.19 15.62 -12.57
N ARG A 59 18.82 15.04 -13.72
CA ARG A 59 19.78 14.64 -14.78
C ARG A 59 20.10 15.81 -15.71
N LYS A 60 21.35 15.86 -16.18
CA LYS A 60 21.83 16.85 -17.16
C LYS A 60 21.10 16.76 -18.50
N ASP A 61 20.66 15.56 -18.87
CA ASP A 61 19.84 15.28 -20.05
C ASP A 61 18.61 14.45 -19.61
N PRO A 62 17.54 15.13 -19.16
CA PRO A 62 16.36 14.44 -18.65
C PRO A 62 15.56 13.82 -19.81
N PRO A 63 14.92 12.64 -19.59
CA PRO A 63 14.05 12.04 -20.59
C PRO A 63 12.93 12.99 -21.02
N GLU A 64 12.44 12.81 -22.26
CA GLU A 64 11.44 13.68 -22.88
C GLU A 64 10.11 13.79 -22.12
N VAL A 65 9.91 12.96 -21.09
CA VAL A 65 8.77 13.02 -20.17
C VAL A 65 8.58 14.42 -19.54
N LEU A 66 9.65 15.22 -19.39
CA LEU A 66 9.52 16.61 -18.93
C LEU A 66 8.82 17.55 -19.94
N LYS A 67 8.69 17.13 -21.20
CA LYS A 67 7.95 17.85 -22.26
C LYS A 67 6.48 17.43 -22.31
N ASP A 68 6.07 16.41 -21.56
CA ASP A 68 4.67 16.00 -21.49
C ASP A 68 3.88 17.01 -20.66
N SER A 69 2.89 17.66 -21.28
CA SER A 69 2.02 18.64 -20.62
C SER A 69 1.18 18.03 -19.49
N MET A 70 0.94 16.72 -19.51
CA MET A 70 0.27 15.98 -18.45
C MET A 70 1.22 15.61 -17.31
N PHE A 71 2.54 15.68 -17.52
CA PHE A 71 3.53 15.60 -16.46
C PHE A 71 3.55 16.91 -15.66
N LYS A 72 2.53 17.08 -14.82
CA LYS A 72 2.54 18.11 -13.78
C LYS A 72 3.63 17.71 -12.80
N SER A 73 4.67 18.53 -12.71
CA SER A 73 5.91 18.22 -12.00
C SER A 73 5.66 17.61 -10.62
N TYR A 74 6.64 16.89 -10.10
CA TYR A 74 6.73 16.40 -8.71
C TYR A 74 6.61 17.50 -7.61
N SER A 75 6.16 18.71 -7.94
CA SER A 75 5.95 19.85 -7.05
C SER A 75 5.07 19.56 -5.86
N GLU A 76 4.03 18.74 -6.01
CA GLU A 76 3.18 18.29 -4.89
C GLU A 76 3.95 17.49 -3.83
N PHE A 77 5.16 17.02 -4.20
CA PHE A 77 6.05 16.24 -3.34
C PHE A 77 7.41 16.94 -3.13
N LYS A 78 7.59 18.18 -3.60
CA LYS A 78 8.82 18.96 -3.33
C LYS A 78 8.93 19.34 -1.86
N GLU A 79 7.80 19.52 -1.19
CA GLU A 79 7.72 19.76 0.25
C GLU A 79 7.72 18.46 1.06
N VAL A 80 7.80 17.30 0.39
CA VAL A 80 7.75 15.98 1.01
C VAL A 80 9.16 15.43 1.16
N ASP A 81 9.63 15.32 2.40
CA ASP A 81 10.82 14.54 2.70
C ASP A 81 10.48 13.05 2.63
N LEU A 82 10.81 12.42 1.50
CA LEU A 82 10.64 10.97 1.28
C LEU A 82 11.48 10.10 2.24
N LYS A 83 12.38 10.71 3.03
CA LYS A 83 13.17 10.04 4.07
C LYS A 83 12.56 10.20 5.46
N GLU A 84 11.55 11.06 5.65
CA GLU A 84 10.85 11.17 6.92
C GLU A 84 9.83 10.03 7.12
N PRO A 85 9.85 9.33 8.28
CA PRO A 85 8.87 8.30 8.61
C PRO A 85 7.43 8.82 8.72
N ALA A 86 7.21 10.13 8.88
CA ALA A 86 5.86 10.72 8.93
C ALA A 86 5.09 10.49 7.62
N PHE A 87 5.81 10.35 6.49
CA PHE A 87 5.24 9.99 5.20
C PHE A 87 4.96 8.47 5.05
N ASP A 88 5.34 7.66 6.04
CA ASP A 88 4.92 6.25 6.13
C ASP A 88 3.42 6.12 6.43
N TYR A 89 2.80 7.18 6.93
CA TYR A 89 1.39 7.23 7.28
C TYR A 89 0.77 8.41 6.53
N LEU A 90 0.49 8.21 5.24
CA LEU A 90 -0.19 9.20 4.39
C LEU A 90 -1.59 9.53 4.96
N THR A 91 -1.65 10.50 5.87
CA THR A 91 -2.86 11.21 6.30
C THR A 91 -3.07 12.51 5.51
N TYR A 92 -2.15 12.84 4.60
CA TYR A 92 -2.08 14.12 3.88
C TYR A 92 -3.04 14.20 2.67
N ALA A 93 -3.48 13.07 2.12
CA ALA A 93 -4.31 13.04 0.91
C ALA A 93 -5.82 13.15 1.21
N ALA A 94 -6.26 14.28 1.79
CA ALA A 94 -7.67 14.55 2.09
C ALA A 94 -8.33 13.40 2.92
N PRO A 95 -9.66 13.28 3.11
CA PRO A 95 -10.22 12.05 3.69
C PRO A 95 -10.03 10.92 2.67
N VAL A 96 -8.82 10.36 2.64
CA VAL A 96 -8.43 9.27 1.74
C VAL A 96 -9.40 8.11 1.98
N ASP A 97 -9.99 7.62 0.90
CA ASP A 97 -10.82 6.43 0.93
C ASP A 97 -10.07 5.32 1.68
N TYR A 98 -10.73 4.73 2.66
CA TYR A 98 -10.20 3.72 3.58
C TYR A 98 -9.28 2.68 2.90
N HIS A 99 -9.65 2.24 1.69
CA HIS A 99 -8.93 1.25 0.90
C HIS A 99 -7.60 1.76 0.32
N TYR A 100 -7.53 3.05 -0.05
CA TYR A 100 -6.36 3.72 -0.62
C TYR A 100 -5.18 3.73 0.37
N ALA A 101 -5.43 4.18 1.59
CA ALA A 101 -4.40 4.29 2.62
C ALA A 101 -3.93 2.91 3.11
N ILE A 102 -4.87 1.98 3.27
CA ILE A 102 -4.59 0.67 3.85
C ILE A 102 -3.82 -0.23 2.89
N GLY A 103 -4.25 -0.33 1.63
CA GLY A 103 -3.56 -1.17 0.66
C GLY A 103 -2.12 -0.69 0.44
N PHE A 104 -1.92 0.62 0.28
CA PHE A 104 -0.60 1.23 0.16
C PHE A 104 0.31 0.90 1.36
N ASN A 105 -0.20 1.09 2.59
CA ASN A 105 0.59 0.85 3.80
C ASN A 105 0.92 -0.63 3.98
N ILE A 106 0.00 -1.54 3.66
CA ILE A 106 0.28 -2.99 3.75
C ILE A 106 1.33 -3.39 2.72
N MET A 107 1.25 -2.92 1.46
CA MET A 107 2.26 -3.24 0.45
C MET A 107 3.66 -2.78 0.86
N ARG A 108 3.79 -1.57 1.41
CA ARG A 108 5.07 -1.07 1.93
C ARG A 108 5.56 -1.85 3.14
N LEU A 109 4.64 -2.26 4.02
CA LEU A 109 4.98 -3.13 5.14
C LEU A 109 5.50 -4.48 4.63
N LEU A 110 4.83 -5.10 3.67
CA LEU A 110 5.26 -6.37 3.06
C LEU A 110 6.66 -6.27 2.44
N ASP A 111 6.98 -5.15 1.77
CA ASP A 111 8.33 -4.89 1.26
C ASP A 111 9.37 -4.80 2.40
N ARG A 112 9.06 -4.06 3.47
CA ARG A 112 9.94 -3.97 4.65
C ARG A 112 10.15 -5.32 5.34
N LEU A 113 9.12 -6.16 5.31
CA LEU A 113 9.15 -7.53 5.82
C LEU A 113 9.83 -8.51 4.86
N LYS A 114 10.17 -8.08 3.63
CA LYS A 114 10.71 -8.93 2.55
C LYS A 114 9.81 -10.13 2.24
N VAL A 115 8.50 -9.90 2.26
CA VAL A 115 7.52 -10.91 1.84
C VAL A 115 7.37 -10.82 0.33
N GLU A 116 7.46 -11.95 -0.36
CA GLU A 116 7.18 -12.04 -1.79
C GLU A 116 5.67 -12.11 -2.02
N TYR A 117 5.10 -11.08 -2.64
CA TYR A 117 3.65 -10.99 -2.91
C TYR A 117 3.32 -10.44 -4.30
N LYS A 118 4.23 -9.70 -4.94
CA LYS A 118 3.93 -8.93 -6.16
C LYS A 118 3.52 -9.82 -7.34
N ASP A 119 4.22 -10.94 -7.54
CA ASP A 119 3.97 -11.88 -8.65
C ASP A 119 2.61 -12.58 -8.53
N SER A 120 2.11 -12.75 -7.31
CA SER A 120 0.82 -13.39 -7.04
C SER A 120 -0.32 -12.41 -6.82
N LEU A 121 -0.04 -11.12 -6.62
CA LEU A 121 -1.04 -10.13 -6.20
C LEU A 121 -2.19 -9.97 -7.20
N LEU A 122 -1.87 -9.85 -8.48
CA LEU A 122 -2.85 -9.68 -9.55
C LEU A 122 -3.33 -11.02 -10.13
N ASN A 123 -2.55 -12.08 -9.95
CA ASN A 123 -2.88 -13.42 -10.44
C ASN A 123 -3.83 -14.16 -9.49
N ASN A 124 -3.77 -13.86 -8.19
CA ASN A 124 -4.58 -14.48 -7.14
C ASN A 124 -5.14 -13.40 -6.18
N PRO A 125 -5.98 -12.47 -6.67
CA PRO A 125 -6.46 -11.33 -5.88
C PRO A 125 -7.32 -11.74 -4.68
N GLU A 126 -7.95 -12.92 -4.72
CA GLU A 126 -8.75 -13.50 -3.65
C GLU A 126 -7.94 -13.73 -2.36
N LYS A 127 -6.62 -13.93 -2.50
CA LYS A 127 -5.72 -14.06 -1.35
C LYS A 127 -5.71 -12.78 -0.51
N GLY A 128 -5.83 -11.61 -1.12
CA GLY A 128 -5.79 -10.33 -0.41
C GLY A 128 -4.41 -10.00 0.19
N LEU A 129 -4.17 -8.72 0.48
CA LEU A 129 -2.91 -8.28 1.09
C LEU A 129 -2.74 -8.77 2.55
N TYR A 130 -3.85 -8.91 3.28
CA TYR A 130 -3.83 -9.32 4.69
C TYR A 130 -3.36 -10.75 4.90
N GLN A 131 -3.63 -11.66 3.97
CA GLN A 131 -3.20 -13.05 4.08
C GLN A 131 -1.68 -13.17 4.08
N TYR A 132 -0.96 -12.34 3.31
CA TYR A 132 0.50 -12.31 3.34
C TYR A 132 1.06 -11.90 4.71
N LEU A 133 0.37 -10.98 5.42
CA LEU A 133 0.73 -10.61 6.79
C LEU A 133 0.48 -11.77 7.77
N GLN A 134 -0.65 -12.47 7.64
CA GLN A 134 -0.95 -13.64 8.46
C GLN A 134 0.10 -14.75 8.26
N GLU A 135 0.48 -15.03 7.02
CA GLU A 135 1.51 -16.02 6.69
C GLU A 135 2.88 -15.63 7.23
N HIS A 136 3.23 -14.34 7.20
CA HIS A 136 4.46 -13.83 7.80
C HIS A 136 4.53 -14.06 9.31
N LEU A 137 3.43 -13.82 10.03
CA LEU A 137 3.37 -14.05 11.47
C LEU A 137 3.50 -15.53 11.84
N LYS A 138 2.87 -16.42 11.06
CA LYS A 138 2.98 -17.88 11.26
C LYS A 138 4.44 -18.34 11.14
N LYS A 139 5.13 -17.94 10.06
CA LYS A 139 6.55 -18.26 9.85
C LYS A 139 7.50 -17.70 10.91
N SER A 140 7.08 -16.67 11.65
CA SER A 140 7.89 -16.05 12.70
C SER A 140 7.73 -16.75 14.06
N THR A 141 6.78 -17.68 14.17
CA THR A 141 6.48 -18.43 15.40
C THR A 141 7.07 -19.86 15.37
N ASP A 142 7.48 -20.31 14.18
CA ASP A 142 8.23 -21.56 13.94
C ASP A 142 9.74 -21.31 14.02
#